data_AF-A0A9R1Q017-F1
#
_entry.id   AF-A0A9R1Q017-F1
#
_cell.length_a   1.000
_cell.length_b   1.000
_cell.length_c   1.000
_cell.angle_alpha   90.00
_cell.angle_beta   90.00
_cell.angle_gamma   90.00
#
_symmetry.space_group_name_H-M   'P 1'
#
loop_
_entity.id
_entity.type
_entity.pdbx_description
1 polymer ?
#
loop_
_entity_poly.entity_id
_entity_poly.type
_entity_poly.pdbx_seq_one_letter_code
_entity_poly.pdbx_strand_id
1 'polypeptide(L)'
;MARAKGRKRAAAAGGDSQAEAAAANGGRPKRTKTPPKPKPEPEYVHEPRNLEDLWLSAFPIGTEWENIDKIKEFNWNFENLEKALEEGGKLYGKTVYVFGSTEPQLLNVGGESKIVLIPVVVVVDCPFPPSDKIGINSVQRENEEIVPMRVMKMAWVPYVPLEDRLTRIDSLKTKIFTLGCTQRRSALKHLKEERVKKFDYCMPYYMPLSPPEDEDDTVVNIMYPLEPPIVCDFDWEMDDMEDFIDEKVKDEVLPEDEKEKFKTS
;
A
#
# COMPACT_ATOMS: atom_id res chain seq x y z
N MET A 1 13.34 61.00 -1.07
CA MET A 1 12.38 62.10 -1.33
C MET A 1 12.23 62.32 -2.82
N ALA A 2 11.08 62.86 -3.23
CA ALA A 2 10.77 63.49 -4.53
C ALA A 2 10.38 62.60 -5.73
N ARG A 3 9.06 62.55 -5.96
CA ARG A 3 8.41 62.52 -7.29
C ARG A 3 8.69 63.83 -8.04
N ALA A 4 8.73 63.78 -9.37
CA ALA A 4 8.26 64.86 -10.26
C ALA A 4 7.87 64.23 -11.61
N LYS A 5 6.58 64.14 -11.96
CA LYS A 5 5.68 65.15 -12.56
C LYS A 5 6.01 65.44 -14.03
N GLY A 6 5.01 65.14 -14.87
CA GLY A 6 5.11 65.14 -16.33
C GLY A 6 5.01 66.51 -17.00
N ARG A 7 4.89 66.48 -18.33
CA ARG A 7 4.45 67.65 -19.10
C ARG A 7 3.69 67.24 -20.37
N LYS A 8 2.60 67.97 -20.59
CA LYS A 8 1.55 67.82 -21.61
C LYS A 8 1.94 68.43 -22.97
N ARG A 9 1.40 67.82 -24.02
CA ARG A 9 0.71 68.36 -25.23
C ARG A 9 1.40 69.38 -26.14
N ALA A 10 1.33 69.11 -27.45
CA ALA A 10 0.86 70.07 -28.44
C ALA A 10 0.20 69.33 -29.63
N ALA A 11 -0.92 69.86 -30.10
CA ALA A 11 -1.67 69.45 -31.28
C ALA A 11 -1.43 70.47 -32.41
N ALA A 12 -1.58 70.05 -33.67
CA ALA A 12 -1.88 70.94 -34.78
C ALA A 12 -2.70 70.19 -35.84
N ALA A 13 -3.72 70.87 -36.35
CA ALA A 13 -4.73 70.39 -37.29
C ALA A 13 -4.67 71.21 -38.60
N GLY A 14 -5.21 70.64 -39.69
CA GLY A 14 -5.98 71.40 -40.67
C GLY A 14 -5.59 71.32 -42.16
N GLY A 15 -6.58 70.93 -42.99
CA GLY A 15 -6.83 71.43 -44.37
C GLY A 15 -6.36 70.53 -45.52
N ASP A 16 -7.18 69.62 -46.07
CA ASP A 16 -8.16 69.76 -47.18
C ASP A 16 -7.60 70.15 -48.58
N SER A 17 -7.72 69.25 -49.58
CA SER A 17 -8.60 69.39 -50.76
C SER A 17 -8.34 68.33 -51.87
N GLN A 18 -9.44 67.69 -52.31
CA GLN A 18 -9.85 67.24 -53.67
C GLN A 18 -8.90 66.37 -54.55
N ALA A 19 -9.33 65.50 -55.45
CA ALA A 19 -10.52 64.70 -55.73
C ALA A 19 -10.14 63.90 -57.00
N GLU A 20 -10.33 62.59 -57.06
CA GLU A 20 -10.56 61.92 -58.35
C GLU A 20 -11.32 60.62 -58.16
N ALA A 21 -12.42 60.51 -58.90
CA ALA A 21 -13.37 59.42 -58.85
C ALA A 21 -12.99 58.33 -59.85
N ALA A 22 -12.99 57.07 -59.41
CA ALA A 22 -13.18 55.93 -60.30
C ALA A 22 -14.10 54.93 -59.59
N ALA A 23 -15.35 54.88 -60.04
CA ALA A 23 -16.31 53.86 -59.67
C ALA A 23 -16.03 52.57 -60.46
N ALA A 24 -15.83 51.47 -59.75
CA ALA A 24 -16.02 50.12 -60.29
C ALA A 24 -16.59 49.22 -59.19
N ASN A 25 -17.87 48.87 -59.34
CA ASN A 25 -18.59 47.86 -58.57
C ASN A 25 -17.95 46.47 -58.77
N GLY A 26 -17.85 45.67 -57.70
CA GLY A 26 -17.61 44.23 -57.86
C GLY A 26 -17.23 43.45 -56.60
N GLY A 27 -18.22 43.08 -55.79
CA GLY A 27 -18.20 41.84 -54.98
C GLY A 27 -17.28 41.77 -53.76
N ARG A 28 -17.83 42.02 -52.56
CA ARG A 28 -17.19 41.69 -51.28
C ARG A 28 -17.11 40.15 -51.14
N PRO A 29 -15.94 39.52 -50.93
CA PRO A 29 -15.89 38.08 -50.75
C PRO A 29 -16.61 37.68 -49.45
N LYS A 30 -17.58 36.79 -49.58
CA LYS A 30 -18.36 36.24 -48.48
C LYS A 30 -17.40 35.42 -47.60
N ARG A 31 -17.11 35.88 -46.37
CA ARG A 31 -16.37 35.08 -45.38
C ARG A 31 -17.15 33.77 -45.17
N THR A 32 -16.57 32.67 -45.61
CA THR A 32 -17.00 31.33 -45.22
C THR A 32 -16.85 31.22 -43.70
N LYS A 33 -17.97 31.01 -43.01
CA LYS A 33 -17.95 30.73 -41.57
C LYS A 33 -17.29 29.36 -41.38
N THR A 34 -16.12 29.34 -40.77
CA THR A 34 -15.51 28.12 -40.24
C THR A 34 -16.51 27.47 -39.26
N PRO A 35 -16.73 26.14 -39.32
CA PRO A 35 -17.57 25.47 -38.34
C PRO A 35 -17.05 25.76 -36.92
N PRO A 36 -17.94 26.00 -35.94
CA PRO A 36 -17.51 26.24 -34.58
C PRO A 36 -16.68 25.05 -34.10
N LYS A 37 -15.50 25.34 -33.52
CA LYS A 37 -14.72 24.30 -32.83
C LYS A 37 -15.66 23.58 -31.86
N PRO A 38 -15.59 22.24 -31.76
CA PRO A 38 -16.35 21.52 -30.76
C PRO A 38 -16.07 22.18 -29.41
N LYS A 39 -17.14 22.54 -28.70
CA LYS A 39 -17.00 23.02 -27.32
C LYS A 39 -16.26 21.90 -26.57
N PRO A 40 -15.22 22.21 -25.78
CA PRO A 40 -14.66 21.20 -24.89
C PRO A 40 -15.85 20.66 -24.08
N GLU A 41 -16.03 19.34 -24.11
CA GLU A 41 -16.97 18.69 -23.22
C GLU A 41 -16.64 19.18 -21.81
N PRO A 42 -17.64 19.59 -21.02
CA PRO A 42 -17.38 19.94 -19.64
C PRO A 42 -16.72 18.73 -19.00
N GLU A 43 -15.46 18.91 -18.59
CA GLU A 43 -14.72 17.93 -17.82
C GLU A 43 -15.57 17.64 -16.59
N TYR A 44 -16.23 16.49 -16.58
CA TYR A 44 -17.08 16.09 -15.47
C TYR A 44 -16.13 15.82 -14.31
N VAL A 45 -15.97 16.82 -13.44
CA VAL A 45 -15.25 16.66 -12.20
C VAL A 45 -16.09 15.70 -11.37
N HIS A 46 -15.65 14.45 -11.30
CA HIS A 46 -16.30 13.47 -10.44
C HIS A 46 -16.24 14.01 -9.02
N GLU A 47 -17.40 14.19 -8.38
CA GLU A 47 -17.43 14.58 -6.98
C GLU A 47 -16.73 13.48 -6.17
N PRO A 48 -15.79 13.83 -5.30
CA PRO A 48 -15.02 12.84 -4.57
C PRO A 48 -15.95 12.08 -3.62
N ARG A 49 -15.87 10.75 -3.63
CA ARG A 49 -16.75 9.90 -2.81
C ARG A 49 -16.31 9.98 -1.35
N ASN A 50 -17.24 9.93 -0.41
CA ASN A 50 -16.99 10.26 1.01
C ASN A 50 -15.79 9.49 1.63
N LEU A 51 -15.58 8.24 1.20
CA LEU A 51 -14.53 7.33 1.68
C LEU A 51 -13.44 7.06 0.63
N GLU A 52 -13.39 7.80 -0.48
CA GLU A 52 -12.51 7.54 -1.63
C GLU A 52 -11.02 7.53 -1.27
N ASP A 53 -10.62 8.36 -0.30
CA ASP A 53 -9.23 8.48 0.13
C ASP A 53 -8.91 7.67 1.39
N LEU A 54 -9.81 6.78 1.83
CA LEU A 54 -9.58 5.90 2.97
C LEU A 54 -8.34 5.01 2.75
N TRP A 55 -8.21 4.42 1.57
CA TRP A 55 -7.05 3.59 1.24
C TRP A 55 -5.74 4.40 1.21
N LEU A 56 -5.78 5.68 0.82
CA LEU A 56 -4.63 6.59 0.88
C LEU A 56 -4.26 6.98 2.31
N SER A 57 -5.26 7.02 3.19
CA SER A 57 -5.09 7.35 4.60
C SER A 57 -4.55 6.17 5.43
N ALA A 58 -4.60 4.95 4.89
CA ALA A 58 -4.02 3.76 5.49
C ALA A 58 -2.56 3.61 5.05
N PHE A 59 -1.61 3.72 5.99
CA PHE A 59 -0.19 3.60 5.68
C PHE A 59 0.11 2.19 5.11
N PRO A 60 0.82 2.09 3.96
CA PRO A 60 1.19 0.81 3.35
C PRO A 60 2.35 0.18 4.12
N ILE A 61 2.01 -0.51 5.20
CA ILE A 61 2.98 -1.13 6.09
C ILE A 61 3.66 -2.33 5.40
N GLY A 62 4.97 -2.49 5.64
CA GLY A 62 5.78 -3.51 4.97
C GLY A 62 6.13 -3.18 3.51
N THR A 63 5.72 -2.02 2.99
CA THR A 63 6.15 -1.55 1.67
C THR A 63 7.41 -0.71 1.79
N GLU A 64 8.42 -1.04 0.98
CA GLU A 64 9.67 -0.26 0.90
C GLU A 64 9.40 1.22 0.61
N TRP A 65 10.07 2.11 1.34
CA TRP A 65 9.86 3.56 1.23
C TRP A 65 10.05 4.13 -0.17
N GLU A 66 10.93 3.52 -0.98
CA GLU A 66 11.18 3.95 -2.35
C GLU A 66 10.03 3.60 -3.30
N ASN A 67 9.22 2.64 -2.89
CA ASN A 67 8.14 2.04 -3.66
C ASN A 67 6.76 2.62 -3.32
N ILE A 68 6.61 3.27 -2.15
CA ILE A 68 5.33 3.87 -1.73
C ILE A 68 4.74 4.82 -2.79
N ASP A 69 5.57 5.66 -3.42
CA ASP A 69 5.08 6.59 -4.44
C ASP A 69 4.62 5.87 -5.73
N LYS A 70 5.19 4.70 -6.04
CA LYS A 70 4.83 3.88 -7.22
C LYS A 70 3.42 3.30 -7.13
N ILE A 71 2.91 3.11 -5.90
CA ILE A 71 1.53 2.64 -5.68
C ILE A 71 0.53 3.58 -6.38
N LYS A 72 0.82 4.89 -6.39
CA LYS A 72 -0.07 5.92 -6.95
C LYS A 72 0.04 6.08 -8.46
N GLU A 73 0.83 5.25 -9.14
CA GLU A 73 0.97 5.29 -10.59
C GLU A 73 -0.33 4.92 -11.31
N PHE A 74 -1.13 4.06 -10.69
CA PHE A 74 -2.41 3.61 -11.22
C PHE A 74 -3.58 4.23 -10.45
N ASN A 75 -4.70 4.41 -11.15
CA ASN A 75 -5.95 4.84 -10.55
C ASN A 75 -6.70 3.63 -9.96
N TRP A 76 -6.32 3.23 -8.75
CA TRP A 76 -6.93 2.09 -8.07
C TRP A 76 -8.36 2.40 -7.64
N ASN A 77 -9.27 1.46 -7.88
CA ASN A 77 -10.65 1.57 -7.48
C ASN A 77 -10.94 0.72 -6.24
N PHE A 78 -11.38 1.37 -5.16
CA PHE A 78 -11.75 0.77 -3.89
C PHE A 78 -13.26 0.92 -3.56
N GLU A 79 -14.17 1.07 -4.54
CA GLU A 79 -15.62 1.16 -4.21
C GLU A 79 -16.13 -0.03 -3.41
N ASN A 80 -15.52 -1.22 -3.56
CA ASN A 80 -15.87 -2.39 -2.77
C ASN A 80 -15.61 -2.19 -1.26
N LEU A 81 -14.53 -1.48 -0.91
CA LEU A 81 -14.22 -1.09 0.47
C LEU A 81 -15.25 -0.07 0.97
N GLU A 82 -15.54 0.94 0.16
CA GLU A 82 -16.49 2.01 0.49
C GLU A 82 -17.89 1.44 0.73
N LYS A 83 -18.41 0.64 -0.22
CA LYS A 83 -19.70 -0.06 -0.12
C LYS A 83 -19.78 -0.99 1.09
N ALA A 84 -18.66 -1.56 1.53
CA ALA A 84 -18.65 -2.39 2.73
C ALA A 84 -18.83 -1.57 4.02
N LEU A 85 -18.41 -0.31 4.02
CA LEU A 85 -18.43 0.61 5.18
C LEU A 85 -19.63 1.57 5.18
N GLU A 86 -20.27 1.78 4.04
CA GLU A 86 -21.49 2.58 3.87
C GLU A 86 -22.76 1.83 4.28
N GLU A 87 -23.89 2.55 4.38
CA GLU A 87 -25.19 1.99 4.80
C GLU A 87 -25.58 0.76 3.96
N GLY A 88 -25.91 -0.35 4.65
CA GLY A 88 -26.20 -1.64 4.02
C GLY A 88 -24.97 -2.52 3.78
N GLY A 89 -23.76 -2.00 3.98
CA GLY A 89 -22.50 -2.73 3.91
C GLY A 89 -22.24 -3.63 5.13
N LYS A 90 -21.46 -4.70 4.92
CA LYS A 90 -21.13 -5.70 5.96
C LYS A 90 -20.34 -5.16 7.16
N LEU A 91 -19.67 -4.02 7.02
CA LEU A 91 -18.89 -3.34 8.04
C LEU A 91 -19.55 -2.04 8.52
N TYR A 92 -20.74 -1.71 8.01
CA TYR A 92 -21.45 -0.50 8.38
C TYR A 92 -21.69 -0.43 9.89
N GLY A 93 -21.39 0.73 10.48
CA GLY A 93 -21.60 1.00 11.91
C GLY A 93 -20.68 0.23 12.87
N LYS A 94 -19.79 -0.62 12.36
CA LYS A 94 -18.80 -1.34 13.16
C LYS A 94 -17.58 -0.48 13.46
N THR A 95 -16.88 -0.80 14.53
CA THR A 95 -15.56 -0.23 14.82
C THR A 95 -14.52 -1.01 14.03
N VAL A 96 -13.82 -0.34 13.12
CA VAL A 96 -12.87 -0.99 12.21
C VAL A 96 -11.51 -0.32 12.25
N TYR A 97 -10.48 -1.15 12.07
CA TYR A 97 -9.09 -0.75 12.00
C TYR A 97 -8.52 -1.14 10.64
N VAL A 98 -8.00 -0.15 9.92
CA VAL A 98 -7.64 -0.26 8.51
C VAL A 98 -6.14 -0.05 8.36
N PHE A 99 -5.45 -0.95 7.67
CA PHE A 99 -4.05 -0.74 7.31
C PHE A 99 -3.81 -1.13 5.86
N GLY A 100 -2.85 -0.47 5.22
CA GLY A 100 -2.45 -0.75 3.86
C GLY A 100 -1.29 -1.74 3.82
N SER A 101 -1.14 -2.45 2.72
CA SER A 101 0.06 -3.17 2.32
C SER A 101 0.16 -3.17 0.80
N THR A 102 1.13 -3.87 0.24
CA THR A 102 1.29 -4.02 -1.22
C THR A 102 1.65 -5.43 -1.59
N GLU A 103 1.08 -5.89 -2.70
CA GLU A 103 1.41 -7.17 -3.31
C GLU A 103 2.08 -6.93 -4.68
N PRO A 104 3.38 -7.26 -4.84
CA PRO A 104 4.07 -7.11 -6.11
C PRO A 104 3.62 -8.18 -7.11
N GLN A 105 3.22 -7.75 -8.30
CA GLN A 105 2.81 -8.64 -9.40
C GLN A 105 3.49 -8.25 -10.71
N LEU A 106 3.91 -9.23 -11.51
CA LEU A 106 4.48 -9.00 -12.84
C LEU A 106 3.34 -8.90 -13.86
N LEU A 107 3.09 -7.69 -14.37
CA LEU A 107 1.98 -7.41 -15.28
C LEU A 107 2.48 -6.85 -16.62
N ASN A 108 1.73 -7.10 -17.69
CA ASN A 108 1.94 -6.43 -18.97
C ASN A 108 1.15 -5.12 -18.98
N VAL A 109 1.85 -3.98 -18.90
CA VAL A 109 1.26 -2.64 -18.88
C VAL A 109 1.72 -1.91 -20.14
N GLY A 110 0.79 -1.64 -21.05
CA GLY A 110 1.10 -0.91 -22.28
C GLY A 110 2.05 -1.63 -23.24
N GLY A 111 2.15 -2.98 -23.17
CA GLY A 111 3.05 -3.78 -23.99
C GLY A 111 4.41 -4.08 -23.34
N GLU A 112 4.68 -3.51 -22.16
CA GLU A 112 5.91 -3.74 -21.41
C GLU A 112 5.65 -4.61 -20.17
N SER A 113 6.57 -5.53 -19.88
CA SER A 113 6.53 -6.32 -18.65
C SER A 113 7.05 -5.49 -17.48
N LYS A 114 6.19 -5.23 -16.50
CA LYS A 114 6.46 -4.33 -15.38
C LYS A 114 6.02 -4.95 -14.05
N ILE A 115 6.85 -4.79 -13.02
CA ILE A 115 6.44 -5.09 -11.65
C ILE A 115 5.54 -3.96 -11.16
N VAL A 116 4.29 -4.30 -10.86
CA VAL A 116 3.27 -3.41 -10.33
C VAL A 116 3.02 -3.75 -8.88
N LEU A 117 3.05 -2.75 -8.01
CA LEU A 117 2.75 -2.90 -6.59
C LEU A 117 1.25 -2.64 -6.39
N ILE A 118 0.49 -3.72 -6.29
CA ILE A 118 -0.96 -3.65 -6.12
C ILE A 118 -1.23 -3.29 -4.65
N PRO A 119 -1.91 -2.18 -4.33
CA PRO A 119 -2.27 -1.85 -2.97
C PRO A 119 -3.31 -2.83 -2.43
N VAL A 120 -3.06 -3.31 -1.22
CA VAL A 120 -3.98 -4.15 -0.46
C VAL A 120 -4.42 -3.36 0.75
N VAL A 121 -5.73 -3.30 1.01
CA VAL A 121 -6.29 -2.68 2.21
C VAL A 121 -6.92 -3.76 3.06
N VAL A 122 -6.42 -3.92 4.28
CA VAL A 122 -6.95 -4.87 5.26
C VAL A 122 -7.80 -4.10 6.25
N VAL A 123 -9.02 -4.59 6.47
CA VAL A 123 -9.97 -4.03 7.43
C VAL A 123 -10.28 -5.05 8.50
N VAL A 124 -9.98 -4.70 9.74
CA VAL A 124 -10.22 -5.55 10.91
C VAL A 124 -11.40 -5.00 11.69
N ASP A 125 -12.48 -5.77 11.71
CA ASP A 125 -13.64 -5.55 12.58
C ASP A 125 -13.26 -5.92 14.01
N CYS A 126 -13.06 -4.92 14.85
CA CYS A 126 -12.65 -5.12 16.24
C CYS A 126 -13.33 -4.09 17.15
N PRO A 127 -14.05 -4.50 18.19
CA PRO A 127 -14.72 -3.56 19.09
C PRO A 127 -13.75 -2.78 19.98
N PHE A 128 -12.51 -3.24 20.11
CA PHE A 128 -11.42 -2.61 20.87
C PHE A 128 -10.20 -2.38 19.96
N PRO A 129 -9.30 -1.44 20.29
CA PRO A 129 -8.10 -1.22 19.50
C PRO A 129 -7.23 -2.48 19.41
N PRO A 130 -6.73 -2.84 18.21
CA PRO A 130 -5.67 -3.82 18.06
C PRO A 130 -4.44 -3.44 18.88
N SER A 131 -3.47 -4.36 18.96
CA SER A 131 -2.22 -4.08 19.67
C SER A 131 -1.58 -2.77 19.20
N ASP A 132 -0.93 -2.08 20.12
CA ASP A 132 -0.08 -0.92 19.87
C ASP A 132 1.37 -1.33 19.53
N LYS A 133 1.54 -2.57 19.05
CA LYS A 133 2.82 -3.20 18.72
C LYS A 133 2.92 -3.53 17.24
N ILE A 134 4.15 -3.63 16.77
CA ILE A 134 4.55 -3.99 15.42
C ILE A 134 5.43 -5.22 15.53
N GLY A 135 5.13 -6.24 14.74
CA GLY A 135 6.00 -7.38 14.49
C GLY A 135 6.97 -7.04 13.36
N ILE A 136 8.22 -7.48 13.47
CA ILE A 136 9.23 -7.29 12.44
C ILE A 136 9.77 -8.68 12.08
N ASN A 137 9.33 -9.18 10.92
CA ASN A 137 9.66 -10.51 10.42
C ASN A 137 10.56 -10.37 9.19
N SER A 138 11.86 -10.56 9.39
CA SER A 138 12.83 -10.59 8.28
C SER A 138 13.17 -12.04 7.98
N VAL A 139 13.19 -12.43 6.71
CA VAL A 139 13.58 -13.78 6.24
C VAL A 139 14.98 -14.17 6.74
N GLN A 140 15.83 -13.20 7.08
CA GLN A 140 17.19 -13.42 7.58
C GLN A 140 17.29 -13.49 9.10
N ARG A 141 16.18 -13.31 9.82
CA ARG A 141 16.14 -13.34 11.28
C ARG A 141 15.39 -14.58 11.73
N GLU A 142 15.99 -15.29 12.68
CA GLU A 142 15.44 -16.49 13.30
C GLU A 142 14.19 -16.19 14.15
N ASN A 143 14.08 -14.98 14.71
CA ASN A 143 13.01 -14.61 15.63
C ASN A 143 12.30 -13.30 15.24
N GLU A 144 10.98 -13.27 15.44
CA GLU A 144 10.15 -12.06 15.34
C GLU A 144 10.58 -11.01 16.38
N GLU A 145 10.87 -9.79 15.93
CA GLU A 145 11.10 -8.67 16.85
C GLU A 145 9.81 -7.87 17.04
N ILE A 146 9.23 -7.91 18.25
CA ILE A 146 8.03 -7.16 18.60
C ILE A 146 8.42 -5.81 19.23
N VAL A 147 8.02 -4.71 18.60
CA VAL A 147 8.31 -3.34 19.07
C VAL A 147 7.05 -2.49 19.23
N PRO A 148 7.01 -1.52 20.16
CA PRO A 148 5.89 -0.58 20.24
C PRO A 148 5.78 0.31 18.99
N MET A 149 4.56 0.51 18.47
CA MET A 149 4.26 1.37 17.30
C MET A 149 4.86 2.77 17.41
N ARG A 150 4.82 3.37 18.62
CA ARG A 150 5.39 4.69 18.91
C ARG A 150 6.87 4.81 18.53
N VAL A 151 7.64 3.72 18.66
CA VAL A 151 9.06 3.70 18.32
C VAL A 151 9.20 3.82 16.80
N MET A 152 8.34 3.15 16.04
CA MET A 152 8.23 3.22 14.58
C MET A 152 7.49 4.48 14.06
N LYS A 153 7.13 5.43 14.93
CA LYS A 153 6.34 6.64 14.57
C LYS A 153 4.97 6.30 13.98
N MET A 154 4.42 5.16 14.37
CA MET A 154 3.12 4.65 13.95
C MET A 154 2.09 4.75 15.08
N ALA A 155 0.81 4.81 14.71
CA ALA A 155 -0.32 4.71 15.62
C ALA A 155 -1.61 4.44 14.84
N TRP A 156 -2.60 3.85 15.52
CA TRP A 156 -4.00 3.89 15.06
C TRP A 156 -4.52 5.32 15.19
N VAL A 157 -4.95 5.92 14.09
CA VAL A 157 -5.45 7.29 14.04
C VAL A 157 -6.90 7.30 13.53
N PRO A 158 -7.78 8.15 14.08
CA PRO A 158 -9.14 8.28 13.59
C PRO A 158 -9.14 8.75 12.13
N TYR A 159 -9.85 8.04 11.26
CA TYR A 159 -10.12 8.50 9.90
C TYR A 159 -11.32 9.44 9.91
N VAL A 160 -11.21 10.55 9.16
CA VAL A 160 -12.27 11.56 9.01
C VAL A 160 -12.79 11.51 7.57
N PRO A 161 -14.01 10.98 7.35
CA PRO A 161 -14.68 11.00 6.04
C PRO A 161 -14.75 12.42 5.47
N LEU A 162 -14.76 12.55 4.13
CA LEU A 162 -14.71 13.86 3.47
C LEU A 162 -15.83 14.81 3.93
N GLU A 163 -17.04 14.30 4.08
CA GLU A 163 -18.22 15.06 4.52
C GLU A 163 -18.03 15.67 5.91
N ASP A 164 -17.23 15.02 6.76
CA ASP A 164 -17.03 15.36 8.16
C ASP A 164 -15.79 16.25 8.41
N ARG A 165 -14.95 16.51 7.41
CA ARG A 165 -13.68 17.24 7.59
C ARG A 165 -13.82 18.70 8.00
N LEU A 166 -14.97 19.31 7.70
CA LEU A 166 -15.26 20.70 8.09
C LEU A 166 -15.84 20.79 9.52
N THR A 167 -16.18 19.65 10.13
CA THR A 167 -16.75 19.56 11.47
C THR A 167 -15.64 19.69 12.53
N ARG A 168 -15.96 20.25 13.71
CA ARG A 168 -14.98 20.34 14.81
C ARG A 168 -14.53 18.94 15.21
N ILE A 169 -13.23 18.68 15.15
CA ILE A 169 -12.61 17.37 15.41
C ILE A 169 -13.03 16.79 16.76
N ASP A 170 -13.18 17.61 17.79
CA ASP A 170 -13.58 17.19 19.15
C ASP A 170 -15.00 16.58 19.21
N SER A 171 -15.83 16.81 18.20
CA SER A 171 -17.19 16.27 18.10
C SER A 171 -17.31 15.05 17.18
N LEU A 172 -16.23 14.70 16.47
CA LEU A 172 -16.21 13.58 15.54
C LEU A 172 -16.19 12.26 16.30
N LYS A 173 -17.27 11.49 16.15
CA LYS A 173 -17.36 10.11 16.63
C LYS A 173 -17.12 9.15 15.46
N THR A 174 -15.90 9.13 14.94
CA THR A 174 -15.54 8.14 13.92
C THR A 174 -15.43 6.75 14.53
N LYS A 175 -15.80 5.74 13.74
CA LYS A 175 -15.60 4.31 14.05
C LYS A 175 -14.55 3.67 13.15
N ILE A 176 -13.96 4.45 12.25
CA ILE A 176 -12.94 3.99 11.32
C ILE A 176 -11.60 4.56 11.79
N PHE A 177 -10.64 3.67 12.01
CA PHE A 177 -9.28 4.04 12.39
C PHE A 177 -8.32 3.51 11.33
N THR A 178 -7.37 4.31 10.89
CA THR A 178 -6.32 3.86 9.98
C THR A 178 -4.99 3.74 10.71
N LEU A 179 -4.14 2.83 10.27
CA LEU A 179 -2.74 2.84 10.69
C LEU A 179 -2.05 4.03 10.02
N GLY A 180 -1.62 4.99 10.81
CA GLY A 180 -0.85 6.14 10.35
C GLY A 180 0.64 5.98 10.64
N CYS A 181 1.48 6.57 9.81
CA CYS A 181 2.92 6.71 10.06
C CYS A 181 3.34 8.17 9.88
N THR A 182 3.94 8.75 10.91
CA THR A 182 4.41 10.15 10.90
C THR A 182 5.88 10.28 10.49
N GLN A 183 6.56 9.16 10.23
CA GLN A 183 7.94 9.14 9.74
C GLN A 183 8.00 9.73 8.33
N ARG A 184 8.82 10.77 8.14
CA ARG A 184 9.01 11.41 6.83
C ARG A 184 10.12 10.72 6.04
N ARG A 185 9.94 10.57 4.73
CA ARG A 185 10.95 10.02 3.80
C ARG A 185 12.30 10.73 3.89
N SER A 186 12.30 12.07 4.03
CA SER A 186 13.54 12.84 4.19
C SER A 186 14.29 12.54 5.49
N ALA A 187 13.57 12.24 6.57
CA ALA A 187 14.18 11.91 7.86
C ALA A 187 14.80 10.51 7.89
N LEU A 188 14.42 9.62 6.96
CA LEU A 188 15.03 8.27 6.84
C LEU A 188 16.51 8.33 6.49
N LYS A 189 16.94 9.35 5.74
CA LYS A 189 18.35 9.55 5.34
C LYS A 189 19.29 9.74 6.54
N HIS A 190 18.74 10.08 7.71
CA HIS A 190 19.48 10.27 8.94
C HIS A 190 19.38 9.08 9.90
N LEU A 191 18.67 8.02 9.51
CA LEU A 191 18.57 6.78 10.27
C LEU A 191 19.63 5.79 9.80
N LYS A 192 20.01 4.86 10.69
CA LYS A 192 20.86 3.72 10.33
C LYS A 192 20.11 2.81 9.35
N GLU A 193 20.82 2.16 8.43
CA GLU A 193 20.22 1.25 7.44
C GLU A 193 19.37 0.15 8.09
N GLU A 194 19.87 -0.48 9.14
CA GLU A 194 19.11 -1.47 9.93
C GLU A 194 17.77 -0.93 10.44
N ARG A 195 17.74 0.35 10.81
CA ARG A 195 16.52 1.00 11.29
C ARG A 195 15.55 1.29 10.15
N VAL A 196 16.06 1.59 8.96
CA VAL A 196 15.23 1.79 7.75
C VAL A 196 14.61 0.46 7.32
N LYS A 197 15.39 -0.62 7.28
CA LYS A 197 14.92 -1.97 6.93
C LYS A 197 13.78 -2.48 7.80
N LYS A 198 13.71 -2.04 9.07
CA LYS A 198 12.58 -2.37 9.95
C LYS A 198 11.22 -1.92 9.41
N PHE A 199 11.17 -0.89 8.57
CA PHE A 199 9.92 -0.45 7.94
C PHE A 199 9.49 -1.37 6.78
N ASP A 200 10.44 -2.03 6.13
CA ASP A 200 10.17 -2.90 4.99
C ASP A 200 9.62 -4.26 5.45
N TYR A 201 9.91 -4.66 6.69
CA TYR A 201 9.49 -5.95 7.28
C TYR A 201 8.48 -5.82 8.42
N CYS A 202 7.91 -4.63 8.61
CA CYS A 202 6.96 -4.42 9.70
C CYS A 202 5.54 -4.83 9.33
N MET A 203 4.85 -5.49 10.25
CA MET A 203 3.44 -5.81 10.17
C MET A 203 2.74 -5.44 11.49
N PRO A 204 1.45 -5.03 11.48
CA PRO A 204 0.71 -4.84 12.71
C PRO A 204 0.71 -6.13 13.51
N TYR A 205 1.14 -6.08 14.77
CA TYR A 205 1.17 -7.27 15.61
C TYR A 205 -0.24 -7.49 16.18
N TYR A 206 -0.89 -8.58 15.77
CA TYR A 206 -2.12 -9.02 16.42
C TYR A 206 -1.75 -10.06 17.46
N MET A 207 -1.94 -9.74 18.74
CA MET A 207 -1.79 -10.73 19.79
C MET A 207 -2.85 -11.80 19.54
N PRO A 208 -2.47 -13.07 19.34
CA PRO A 208 -3.45 -14.12 19.13
C PRO A 208 -4.32 -14.22 20.38
N LEU A 209 -5.64 -14.35 20.18
CA LEU A 209 -6.62 -14.39 21.28
C LEU A 209 -6.44 -15.63 22.16
N SER A 210 -5.85 -16.68 21.58
CA SER A 210 -5.24 -17.83 22.26
C SER A 210 -3.71 -17.70 22.17
N PRO A 211 -2.95 -18.18 23.16
CA PRO A 211 -1.51 -18.37 22.94
C PRO A 211 -1.30 -19.22 21.67
N PRO A 212 -0.21 -18.99 20.90
CA PRO A 212 0.22 -19.98 19.93
C PRO A 212 0.30 -21.31 20.68
N GLU A 213 -0.33 -22.35 20.15
CA GLU A 213 0.08 -23.69 20.56
C GLU A 213 1.58 -23.73 20.23
N ASP A 214 2.41 -24.00 21.23
CA ASP A 214 3.81 -24.29 20.95
C ASP A 214 3.74 -25.44 19.93
N GLU A 215 4.15 -25.18 18.68
CA GLU A 215 4.42 -26.26 17.74
C GLU A 215 5.62 -26.98 18.36
N ASP A 216 5.33 -27.97 19.21
CA ASP A 216 6.33 -28.87 19.75
C ASP A 216 7.07 -29.42 18.54
N ASP A 217 8.38 -29.17 18.44
CA ASP A 217 9.20 -29.69 17.36
C ASP A 217 9.04 -31.22 17.34
N THR A 218 8.33 -31.71 16.31
CA THR A 218 7.97 -33.11 16.16
C THR A 218 9.14 -33.95 15.64
N VAL A 219 10.24 -33.29 15.29
CA VAL A 219 11.43 -33.91 14.72
C VAL A 219 12.40 -34.32 15.83
N VAL A 220 12.63 -35.63 15.96
CA VAL A 220 13.73 -36.17 16.77
C VAL A 220 14.93 -36.51 15.89
N ASN A 221 16.12 -36.20 16.40
CA ASN A 221 17.36 -36.71 15.82
C ASN A 221 17.67 -38.10 16.42
N ILE A 222 17.57 -39.14 15.60
CA ILE A 222 17.92 -40.51 15.93
C ILE A 222 19.40 -40.73 15.63
N MET A 223 20.15 -41.16 16.65
CA MET A 223 21.55 -41.60 16.51
C MET A 223 21.65 -43.09 16.81
N TYR A 224 21.73 -43.91 15.77
CA TYR A 224 21.83 -45.36 15.89
C TYR A 224 23.31 -45.82 15.90
N PRO A 225 23.74 -46.61 16.91
CA PRO A 225 25.15 -46.92 17.16
C PRO A 225 25.71 -48.02 16.24
N LEU A 226 25.75 -47.75 14.94
CA LEU A 226 26.50 -48.53 13.93
C LEU A 226 27.91 -47.95 13.72
N GLU A 227 28.78 -48.69 13.03
CA GLU A 227 30.07 -48.20 12.54
C GLU A 227 30.05 -48.15 11.00
N PRO A 228 29.85 -46.97 10.38
CA PRO A 228 29.64 -45.64 10.97
C PRO A 228 28.22 -45.43 11.54
N PRO A 229 28.02 -44.50 12.50
CA PRO A 229 26.72 -44.29 13.13
C PRO A 229 25.74 -43.68 12.15
N ILE A 230 24.49 -44.12 12.22
CA ILE A 230 23.41 -43.53 11.44
C ILE A 230 22.85 -42.35 12.23
N VAL A 231 22.81 -41.18 11.60
CA VAL A 231 22.19 -39.97 12.15
C VAL A 231 21.07 -39.57 11.19
N CYS A 232 19.83 -39.58 11.67
CA CYS A 232 18.68 -39.20 10.87
C CYS A 232 17.65 -38.45 11.70
N ASP A 233 16.91 -37.59 11.03
CA ASP A 233 15.78 -36.87 11.60
C ASP A 233 14.51 -37.68 11.33
N PHE A 234 13.65 -37.82 12.33
CA PHE A 234 12.37 -38.52 12.26
C PHE A 234 11.28 -37.64 12.87
N ASP A 235 10.25 -37.34 12.09
CA ASP A 235 9.11 -36.55 12.52
C ASP A 235 8.00 -37.49 13.02
N TRP A 236 7.73 -37.54 14.33
CA TRP A 236 6.76 -38.51 14.86
C TRP A 236 5.30 -38.22 14.49
N GLU A 237 4.98 -37.02 13.98
CA GLU A 237 3.64 -36.68 13.48
C GLU A 237 3.50 -36.94 11.98
N MET A 238 4.56 -36.69 11.20
CA MET A 238 4.53 -36.74 9.74
C MET A 238 5.06 -38.05 9.16
N ASP A 239 6.01 -38.71 9.83
CA ASP A 239 6.65 -39.93 9.37
C ASP A 239 6.01 -41.18 10.00
N ASP A 240 5.67 -42.15 9.15
CA ASP A 240 5.35 -43.50 9.62
C ASP A 240 6.66 -44.28 9.84
N MET A 241 6.79 -44.92 11.01
CA MET A 241 8.00 -45.62 11.39
C MET A 241 8.34 -46.79 10.46
N GLU A 242 7.35 -47.50 9.90
CA GLU A 242 7.61 -48.62 8.99
C GLU A 242 8.09 -48.11 7.63
N ASP A 243 7.42 -47.09 7.08
CA ASP A 243 7.79 -46.47 5.81
C ASP A 243 9.17 -45.81 5.90
N PHE A 244 9.47 -45.12 7.01
CA PHE A 244 10.76 -44.49 7.26
C PHE A 244 11.89 -45.51 7.27
N ILE A 245 11.72 -46.63 8.00
CA ILE A 245 12.73 -47.69 8.08
C ILE A 245 12.92 -48.37 6.72
N ASP A 246 11.83 -48.63 6.00
CA ASP A 246 11.88 -49.24 4.66
C ASP A 246 12.61 -48.35 3.65
N GLU A 247 12.41 -47.03 3.72
CA GLU A 247 13.16 -46.07 2.93
C GLU A 247 14.66 -46.11 3.28
N LYS A 248 15.03 -46.14 4.57
CA LYS A 248 16.44 -46.22 4.98
C LYS A 248 17.12 -47.52 4.54
N VAL A 249 16.40 -48.64 4.51
CA VAL A 249 16.93 -49.92 3.98
C VAL A 249 17.09 -49.84 2.47
N LYS A 250 16.09 -49.29 1.78
CA LYS A 250 16.11 -49.12 0.31
C LYS A 250 17.22 -48.19 -0.16
N ASP A 251 17.53 -47.16 0.62
CA ASP A 251 18.60 -46.20 0.35
C ASP A 251 20.00 -46.72 0.78
N GLU A 252 20.09 -47.99 1.20
CA GLU A 252 21.31 -48.64 1.69
C GLU A 252 21.96 -47.92 2.90
N VAL A 253 21.19 -47.11 3.63
CA VAL A 253 21.62 -46.39 4.84
C VAL A 253 21.54 -47.30 6.06
N LEU A 254 20.47 -48.11 6.16
CA LEU A 254 20.27 -49.11 7.21
C LEU A 254 20.42 -50.52 6.61
N PRO A 255 21.33 -51.36 7.10
CA PRO A 255 21.42 -52.76 6.68
C PRO A 255 20.11 -53.52 6.97
N GLU A 256 19.68 -54.39 6.05
CA GLU A 256 18.43 -55.14 6.16
C GLU A 256 18.39 -56.04 7.41
N ASP A 257 19.54 -56.53 7.87
CA ASP A 257 19.70 -57.34 9.08
C ASP A 257 19.59 -56.55 10.40
N GLU A 258 19.69 -55.21 10.34
CA GLU A 258 19.55 -54.31 11.49
C GLU A 258 18.15 -53.70 11.60
N LYS A 259 17.28 -53.94 10.61
CA LYS A 259 15.91 -53.39 10.51
C LYS A 259 15.07 -53.56 11.78
N GLU A 260 14.99 -54.78 12.30
CA GLU A 260 14.20 -55.11 13.50
C GLU A 260 14.78 -54.49 14.78
N LYS A 261 16.12 -54.37 14.85
CA LYS A 261 16.81 -53.76 16.00
C LYS A 261 16.61 -52.25 16.01
N PHE A 262 16.67 -51.63 14.84
CA PHE A 262 16.42 -50.19 14.67
C PHE A 262 14.99 -49.82 15.07
N LYS A 263 13.99 -50.65 14.74
CA LYS A 263 12.59 -50.43 15.12
C LYS A 263 12.34 -50.46 16.64
N THR A 264 13.18 -51.16 17.39
CA THR A 264 13.01 -51.37 18.84
C THR A 264 13.98 -50.51 19.68
N SER A 265 14.86 -49.75 19.04
CA SER A 265 15.85 -48.87 19.67
C SER A 265 15.28 -47.51 20.03
#